data_AF-A0A7J0H933-F1
#
_entry.id   AF-A0A7J0H933-F1
#
_cell.length_a   1.000
_cell.length_b   1.000
_cell.length_c   1.000
_cell.angle_alpha   90.00
_cell.angle_beta   90.00
_cell.angle_gamma   90.00
#
_symmetry.space_group_name_H-M   'P 1'
#
loop_
_entity.id
_entity.type
_entity.pdbx_description
1 polymer ?
#
loop_
_entity_poly.entity_id
_entity_poly.type
_entity_poly.pdbx_seq_one_letter_code
_entity_poly.pdbx_strand_id
1 'polypeptide(L)'
;MEASWETSVTDSINTIYLLESAYLVFVMQLGFAMLCAGSVRTKNAMNIMLTNVVDAVVGSISKFLFGSALAFGDSSKANPFIGTEFFGLKNVPNSSYDYSYFLYQWAFAIAVAGITSGSIAELN
;
A
#
# COMPACT_ATOMS: atom_id res chain seq x y z
N MET A 1 -19.46 27.25 -7.66
CA MET A 1 -18.20 27.99 -7.85
C MET A 1 -17.37 27.10 -8.76
N GLU A 2 -17.36 27.40 -10.06
CA GLU A 2 -16.65 26.56 -11.04
C GLU A 2 -15.17 26.51 -10.67
N ALA A 3 -14.59 25.31 -10.66
CA ALA A 3 -13.17 25.13 -10.41
C ALA A 3 -12.40 25.92 -11.47
N SER A 4 -11.49 26.81 -11.03
CA SER A 4 -10.55 27.47 -11.95
C SER A 4 -9.80 26.38 -12.71
N TRP A 5 -9.60 26.56 -14.01
CA TRP A 5 -8.84 25.61 -14.84
C TRP A 5 -7.44 25.34 -14.23
N GLU A 6 -6.88 26.30 -13.50
CA GLU A 6 -5.65 26.15 -12.73
C GLU A 6 -5.74 25.04 -11.67
N THR A 7 -6.82 24.99 -10.87
CA THR A 7 -6.95 23.99 -9.80
C THR A 7 -7.12 22.59 -10.38
N SER A 8 -7.91 22.45 -11.46
CA SER A 8 -8.10 21.15 -12.12
C SER A 8 -6.79 20.61 -12.72
N VAL A 9 -5.94 21.48 -13.25
CA VAL A 9 -4.62 21.09 -13.79
C VAL A 9 -3.68 20.68 -12.65
N THR A 10 -3.63 21.47 -11.57
CA THR A 10 -2.81 21.13 -10.40
C THR A 10 -3.20 19.80 -9.77
N ASP A 11 -4.50 19.54 -9.58
CA ASP A 11 -5.00 18.29 -9.01
C ASP A 11 -4.64 17.08 -9.88
N SER A 12 -4.74 17.23 -11.21
CA SER A 12 -4.37 16.19 -12.16
C SER A 12 -2.87 15.85 -12.11
N ILE A 13 -2.01 16.87 -12.05
CA ILE A 13 -0.56 16.70 -11.95
C ILE A 13 -0.18 16.01 -10.62
N ASN A 14 -0.77 16.46 -9.51
CA ASN A 14 -0.52 15.86 -8.19
C ASN A 14 -0.96 14.39 -8.14
N THR A 15 -2.11 14.07 -8.74
CA THR A 15 -2.63 12.71 -8.83
C THR A 15 -1.68 11.80 -9.62
N ILE A 16 -1.24 12.24 -10.81
CA ILE A 16 -0.31 11.49 -11.64
C ILE A 16 1.02 11.28 -10.90
N TYR A 17 1.54 12.32 -10.24
CA TYR A 17 2.77 12.22 -9.47
C TYR A 17 2.68 11.20 -8.32
N LEU A 18 1.56 11.19 -7.59
CA LEU A 18 1.30 10.20 -6.55
C LEU A 18 1.20 8.78 -7.11
N LEU A 19 0.53 8.61 -8.25
CA LEU A 19 0.36 7.30 -8.89
C LEU A 19 1.69 6.74 -9.39
N GLU A 20 2.51 7.58 -10.02
CA GLU A 20 3.85 7.20 -10.49
C GLU A 20 4.74 6.80 -9.29
N SER A 21 4.69 7.60 -8.22
CA SER A 21 5.40 7.29 -6.98
C SER A 21 4.95 5.96 -6.37
N ALA A 22 3.64 5.67 -6.39
CA ALA A 22 3.09 4.40 -5.92
C ALA A 22 3.59 3.21 -6.76
N TYR A 23 3.67 3.37 -8.08
CA TYR A 23 4.20 2.35 -8.98
C TYR A 23 5.67 2.04 -8.69
N LEU A 24 6.51 3.07 -8.51
CA LEU A 24 7.92 2.89 -8.16
C LEU A 24 8.10 2.12 -6.85
N VAL A 25 7.27 2.41 -5.83
CA VAL A 25 7.28 1.67 -4.57
C VAL A 25 6.79 0.24 -4.75
N PHE A 26 5.76 0.00 -5.57
CA PHE A 26 5.31 -1.36 -5.87
C PHE A 26 6.40 -2.20 -6.55
N VAL A 27 7.21 -1.60 -7.43
CA VAL A 27 8.36 -2.28 -8.05
C VAL A 27 9.40 -2.71 -6.99
N MET A 28 9.48 -2.08 -5.82
CA MET A 28 10.33 -2.54 -4.72
C MET A 28 9.94 -3.94 -4.24
N GLN A 29 8.64 -4.30 -4.27
CA GLN A 29 8.19 -5.65 -3.89
C GLN A 29 8.78 -6.71 -4.84
N LEU A 30 8.82 -6.42 -6.14
CA LEU A 30 9.44 -7.30 -7.14
C LEU A 30 10.96 -7.37 -6.96
N GLY A 31 11.61 -6.22 -6.70
CA GLY A 31 13.04 -6.16 -6.44
C GLY A 31 13.44 -6.99 -5.21
N PHE A 32 12.69 -6.85 -4.12
CA PHE A 32 12.92 -7.61 -2.90
C PHE A 32 12.71 -9.12 -3.11
N ALA A 33 11.65 -9.51 -3.82
CA ALA A 33 11.39 -10.91 -4.13
C ALA A 33 12.53 -11.55 -4.95
N MET A 34 13.09 -10.84 -5.93
CA MET A 34 14.25 -11.32 -6.70
C MET A 34 15.52 -11.41 -5.85
N LEU A 35 15.76 -10.45 -4.96
CA LEU A 35 16.89 -10.49 -4.03
C LEU A 35 16.80 -11.72 -3.12
N CYS A 36 15.65 -11.94 -2.47
CA CYS A 36 15.44 -13.10 -1.60
C CYS A 36 15.56 -14.42 -2.37
N ALA A 37 15.00 -14.50 -3.59
CA ALA A 37 15.12 -15.69 -4.42
C ALA A 37 16.59 -15.99 -4.82
N GLY A 38 17.39 -14.95 -5.06
CA GLY A 38 18.82 -15.08 -5.36
C GLY A 38 19.69 -15.41 -4.14
N SER A 39 19.27 -15.03 -2.94
CA SER A 39 20.00 -15.30 -1.70
C SER A 39 19.79 -16.71 -1.15
N VAL A 40 18.78 -17.46 -1.63
CA VAL A 40 18.49 -18.82 -1.15
C VAL A 40 18.92 -19.92 -2.11
N ARG A 41 18.99 -21.16 -1.61
CA ARG A 41 19.21 -22.33 -2.46
C ARG A 41 18.09 -22.45 -3.49
N THR A 42 18.46 -22.77 -4.73
CA THR A 42 17.54 -22.95 -5.86
C THR A 42 16.38 -23.92 -5.61
N LYS A 43 16.57 -24.93 -4.74
CA LYS A 43 15.50 -25.85 -4.33
C LYS A 43 14.37 -25.18 -3.55
N ASN A 44 14.65 -24.11 -2.82
CA ASN A 44 13.69 -23.38 -1.98
C ASN A 44 13.26 -22.04 -2.61
N ALA A 45 13.93 -21.58 -3.67
CA ALA A 45 13.65 -20.31 -4.33
C ALA A 45 12.18 -20.17 -4.81
N MET A 46 11.59 -21.25 -5.33
CA MET A 46 10.17 -21.21 -5.74
C MET A 46 9.22 -21.03 -4.56
N ASN A 47 9.52 -21.64 -3.41
CA ASN A 47 8.69 -21.51 -2.22
C ASN A 47 8.69 -20.06 -1.71
N ILE A 48 9.85 -19.40 -1.74
CA ILE A 48 10.01 -18.00 -1.31
C ILE A 48 9.38 -17.01 -2.29
N MET A 49 9.41 -17.30 -3.59
CA MET A 49 8.66 -16.49 -4.56
C MET A 49 7.15 -16.60 -4.34
N LEU A 50 6.64 -17.79 -4.01
CA LEU A 50 5.22 -17.99 -3.71
C LEU A 50 4.79 -17.23 -2.45
N THR A 51 5.59 -17.22 -1.38
CA THR A 51 5.27 -16.44 -0.18
C THR A 51 5.24 -14.94 -0.47
N ASN A 52 6.13 -14.42 -1.32
CA ASN A 52 6.09 -13.02 -1.73
C ASN A 52 4.81 -12.64 -2.51
N VAL A 53 4.29 -13.54 -3.33
CA VAL A 53 3.00 -13.33 -4.04
C VAL A 53 1.83 -13.36 -3.06
N VAL A 54 1.84 -14.32 -2.13
CA VAL A 54 0.80 -14.40 -1.08
C VAL A 54 0.80 -13.15 -0.21
N ASP A 55 1.97 -12.62 0.14
CA ASP A 55 2.12 -11.37 0.88
C ASP A 55 1.52 -10.18 0.15
N ALA A 56 1.75 -10.06 -1.16
CA ALA A 56 1.15 -8.99 -1.96
C ALA A 56 -0.39 -9.08 -1.96
N VAL A 57 -0.96 -10.27 -2.07
CA VAL A 57 -2.42 -10.48 -2.10
C VAL A 57 -3.03 -10.23 -0.72
N VAL A 58 -2.50 -10.86 0.33
CA VAL A 58 -3.01 -10.73 1.70
C VAL A 58 -2.76 -9.32 2.25
N GLY A 59 -1.61 -8.72 1.94
CA GLY A 59 -1.29 -7.31 2.23
C GLY A 59 -2.28 -6.36 1.56
N SER A 60 -2.65 -6.62 0.30
CA SER A 60 -3.66 -5.82 -0.41
C SER A 60 -5.03 -5.89 0.26
N ILE A 61 -5.50 -7.09 0.56
CA ILE A 61 -6.81 -7.32 1.17
C ILE A 61 -6.87 -6.71 2.59
N SER A 62 -5.82 -6.90 3.39
CA SER A 62 -5.75 -6.34 4.75
C SER A 62 -5.70 -4.81 4.74
N LYS A 63 -4.92 -4.20 3.82
CA LYS A 63 -4.90 -2.74 3.64
C LYS A 63 -6.26 -2.19 3.19
N PHE A 64 -6.95 -2.90 2.31
CA PHE A 64 -8.28 -2.52 1.82
C PHE A 64 -9.35 -2.60 2.91
N LEU A 65 -9.40 -3.70 3.67
CA LEU A 65 -10.45 -3.92 4.67
C LEU A 65 -10.25 -3.07 5.92
N PHE A 66 -9.03 -3.07 6.48
CA PHE A 66 -8.75 -2.48 7.79
C PHE A 66 -7.72 -1.35 7.73
N GLY A 67 -6.74 -1.44 6.84
CA GLY A 67 -5.60 -0.51 6.86
C GLY A 67 -5.93 0.91 6.39
N SER A 68 -6.99 1.15 5.62
CA SER A 68 -7.51 2.51 5.39
C SER A 68 -8.15 3.07 6.64
N ALA A 69 -8.91 2.23 7.36
CA ALA A 69 -9.67 2.65 8.51
C ALA A 69 -8.81 2.99 9.73
N LEU A 70 -7.83 2.13 10.03
CA LEU A 70 -6.99 2.30 11.21
C LEU A 70 -6.02 3.48 11.08
N ALA A 71 -5.52 3.74 9.87
CA ALA A 71 -4.52 4.77 9.62
C ALA A 71 -5.10 6.15 9.26
N PHE A 72 -6.25 6.18 8.57
CA PHE A 72 -6.82 7.42 8.03
C PHE A 72 -8.29 7.62 8.40
N GLY A 73 -8.84 6.79 9.28
CA GLY A 73 -10.17 6.94 9.88
C GLY A 73 -10.27 8.17 10.75
N ASP A 74 -10.59 9.32 10.16
CA ASP A 74 -10.89 10.54 10.90
C ASP A 74 -12.37 10.55 11.29
N SER A 75 -12.63 10.61 12.60
CA SER A 75 -13.98 10.70 13.14
C SER A 75 -13.93 11.48 14.44
N SER A 76 -14.94 12.30 14.73
CA SER A 76 -15.00 13.11 15.96
C SER A 76 -15.01 12.30 17.26
N LYS A 77 -15.07 10.96 17.16
CA LYS A 77 -15.03 9.99 18.26
C LYS A 77 -13.76 9.12 18.27
N ALA A 78 -12.83 9.30 17.33
CA ALA A 78 -11.61 8.52 17.23
C ALA A 78 -10.56 9.01 18.24
N ASN A 79 -9.75 8.07 18.76
CA ASN A 79 -8.59 8.42 19.60
C ASN A 79 -7.42 8.83 18.70
N PRO A 80 -6.50 9.72 19.14
CA PRO A 80 -5.33 10.14 18.34
C PRO A 80 -4.42 9.00 17.86
N PHE A 81 -4.56 7.81 18.44
CA PHE A 81 -3.75 6.63 18.14
C PHE A 81 -4.37 5.69 17.10
N ILE A 82 -5.69 5.71 16.89
CA ILE A 82 -6.37 4.74 16.03
C ILE A 82 -7.63 5.33 15.37
N GLY A 83 -7.71 5.20 14.05
CA GLY A 83 -8.89 5.58 13.28
C GLY A 83 -10.02 4.54 13.38
N THR A 84 -11.27 5.01 13.26
CA THR A 84 -12.47 4.18 13.48
C THR A 84 -13.46 4.17 12.30
N GLU A 85 -13.18 4.90 11.21
CA GLU A 85 -14.04 5.01 10.02
C GLU A 85 -13.25 4.68 8.74
N PHE A 86 -13.92 4.53 7.58
CA PHE A 86 -13.33 4.08 6.29
C PHE A 86 -12.93 2.59 6.18
N PHE A 87 -13.63 1.68 6.88
CA PHE A 87 -13.48 0.23 6.66
C PHE A 87 -13.95 -0.14 5.25
N GLY A 88 -13.12 -0.89 4.51
CA GLY A 88 -13.42 -1.31 3.13
C GLY A 88 -13.62 -0.14 2.15
N LEU A 89 -12.94 0.98 2.36
CA LEU A 89 -13.08 2.23 1.56
C LEU A 89 -14.49 2.85 1.57
N LYS A 90 -15.35 2.48 2.51
CA LYS A 90 -16.69 3.06 2.63
C LYS A 90 -16.58 4.57 2.94
N ASN A 91 -17.25 5.42 2.14
CA ASN A 91 -17.22 6.90 2.19
C ASN A 91 -15.92 7.58 1.69
N VAL A 92 -15.12 6.89 0.88
CA VAL A 92 -14.02 7.50 0.08
C VAL A 92 -14.56 7.78 -1.34
N PRO A 93 -14.24 8.90 -2.01
CA PRO A 93 -13.31 9.96 -1.63
C PRO A 93 -13.97 11.08 -0.80
N ASN A 94 -13.22 11.64 0.15
CA ASN A 94 -13.62 12.81 0.94
C ASN A 94 -12.60 13.94 0.71
N SER A 95 -12.88 15.17 1.13
CA SER A 95 -12.04 16.36 0.86
C SER A 95 -10.57 16.24 1.30
N SER A 96 -10.24 15.27 2.17
CA SER A 96 -8.88 15.04 2.67
C SER A 96 -8.30 13.66 2.28
N TYR A 97 -9.09 12.75 1.72
CA TYR A 97 -8.65 11.39 1.41
C TYR A 97 -9.14 10.94 0.04
N ASP A 98 -8.19 10.74 -0.86
CA ASP A 98 -8.42 10.36 -2.25
C ASP A 98 -7.86 8.95 -2.56
N TYR A 99 -8.35 8.33 -3.63
CA TYR A 99 -7.92 7.01 -4.09
C TYR A 99 -6.44 6.96 -4.46
N SER A 100 -5.92 8.04 -5.03
CA SER A 100 -4.50 8.18 -5.39
C SER A 100 -3.59 8.05 -4.17
N TYR A 101 -4.01 8.67 -3.06
CA TYR A 101 -3.31 8.60 -1.79
C TYR A 101 -3.47 7.23 -1.12
N PHE A 102 -4.65 6.59 -1.25
CA PHE A 102 -4.83 5.21 -0.81
C PHE A 102 -3.86 4.25 -1.52
N LEU A 103 -3.74 4.34 -2.85
CA LEU A 103 -2.82 3.48 -3.63
C LEU A 103 -1.37 3.71 -3.28
N TYR A 104 -0.97 4.97 -3.07
CA TYR A 104 0.37 5.30 -2.58
C TYR A 104 0.66 4.61 -1.24
N GLN A 105 -0.23 4.76 -0.26
CA GLN A 105 -0.08 4.13 1.05
C GLN A 105 -0.17 2.60 1.03
N TRP A 106 -0.96 2.06 0.11
CA TRP A 106 -1.05 0.62 -0.14
C TRP A 106 0.29 0.04 -0.61
N ALA A 107 1.00 0.74 -1.49
CA ALA A 107 2.33 0.31 -1.95
C ALA A 107 3.33 0.21 -0.79
N PHE A 108 3.35 1.19 0.13
CA PHE A 108 4.21 1.14 1.32
C PHE A 108 3.82 0.00 2.27
N ALA A 109 2.53 -0.20 2.51
CA ALA A 109 2.07 -1.25 3.41
C ALA A 109 2.50 -2.65 2.91
N ILE A 110 2.43 -2.88 1.60
CA ILE A 110 2.89 -4.14 0.99
C ILE A 110 4.40 -4.27 1.10
N ALA A 111 5.16 -3.22 0.82
CA ALA A 111 6.62 -3.25 0.93
C ALA A 111 7.06 -3.64 2.36
N VAL A 112 6.40 -3.10 3.39
CA VAL A 112 6.67 -3.46 4.80
C VAL A 112 6.29 -4.91 5.11
N ALA A 113 5.16 -5.39 4.57
CA ALA A 113 4.75 -6.79 4.73
C ALA A 113 5.81 -7.73 4.13
N GLY A 114 6.28 -7.44 2.91
CA GLY A 114 7.33 -8.20 2.22
C GLY A 114 8.64 -8.26 3.00
N ILE A 115 9.08 -7.14 3.59
CA ILE A 115 10.28 -7.12 4.44
C ILE A 115 10.11 -8.05 5.65
N THR A 116 8.92 -8.03 6.26
CA THR A 116 8.62 -8.86 7.44
C THR A 116 8.67 -10.34 7.08
N SER A 117 8.04 -10.77 5.98
CA SER A 117 8.09 -12.17 5.55
C SER A 117 9.48 -12.61 5.09
N GLY A 118 10.23 -11.73 4.41
CA GLY A 118 11.61 -12.02 4.01
C GLY A 118 12.54 -12.23 5.21
N SER A 119 12.35 -11.46 6.30
CA SER A 119 13.10 -11.67 7.54
C SER A 119 12.81 -13.01 8.22
N ILE A 120 11.60 -13.53 8.04
CA ILE A 120 11.19 -14.83 8.59
C ILE A 120 11.65 -15.98 7.68
N ALA A 121 11.73 -15.75 6.37
CA ALA A 121 12.09 -16.77 5.38
C ALA A 121 13.54 -17.25 5.48
N GLU A 122 14.45 -16.48 6.08
CA GLU A 122 15.85 -16.91 6.32
C GLU A 122 15.99 -17.86 7.52
N LEU A 123 14.97 -17.98 8.38
CA LEU A 123 15.01 -18.80 9.60
C LEU A 123 14.70 -20.29 9.39
N ASN A 124 14.52 -20.76 8.15
CA ASN A 124 14.16 -22.15 7.81
C ASN A 124 14.94 -22.67 6.59
#